data_AF-A0A315AU97-F1
#
_entry.id   AF-A0A315AU97-F1
#
_cell.length_a   1.000
_cell.length_b   1.000
_cell.length_c   1.000
_cell.angle_alpha   90.00
_cell.angle_beta   90.00
_cell.angle_gamma   90.00
#
_symmetry.space_group_name_H-M   'P 1'
#
loop_
_entity.id
_entity.type
_entity.pdbx_description
1 polymer ?
#
loop_
_entity_poly.entity_id
_entity_poly.type
_entity_poly.pdbx_seq_one_letter_code
_entity_poly.pdbx_strand_id
1 'polypeptide(L)'
;MTVFMFALAFPYNYWTHKDHLIGFVVLYSLTFFFANFGPNATTFVVPAEIFPARLRSTCHGISAAAGKLGAMVGAFGFLYLAQPQDKTKAEAGFPAGIGVKNSLIVLGVVNFLGLLFTFFVPESKGKSLEELSGETNEERD
;
A
#
# COMPACT_ATOMS: atom_id res chain seq x y z
N MET A 1 6.56 4.90 -5.31
CA MET A 1 6.78 3.69 -4.47
C MET A 1 6.89 2.42 -5.32
N THR A 2 5.94 2.12 -6.21
CA THR A 2 5.90 0.90 -7.05
C THR A 2 7.19 0.64 -7.85
N VAL A 3 7.71 1.66 -8.54
CA VAL A 3 8.94 1.57 -9.33
C VAL A 3 10.14 1.18 -8.45
N PHE A 4 10.27 1.78 -7.26
CA PHE A 4 11.35 1.47 -6.33
C PHE A 4 11.24 0.05 -5.75
N MET A 5 10.02 -0.45 -5.50
CA MET A 5 9.82 -1.85 -5.10
C MET A 5 10.27 -2.84 -6.17
N PHE A 6 9.92 -2.60 -7.45
CA PHE A 6 10.40 -3.45 -8.53
C PHE A 6 11.92 -3.33 -8.75
N ALA A 7 12.49 -2.13 -8.59
CA ALA A 7 13.94 -1.90 -8.65
C ALA A 7 14.71 -2.63 -7.53
N LEU A 8 14.09 -2.83 -6.37
CA LEU A 8 14.64 -3.68 -5.30
C LEU A 8 14.46 -5.17 -5.59
N ALA A 9 13.33 -5.56 -6.20
CA ALA A 9 12.95 -6.96 -6.40
C ALA A 9 13.72 -7.66 -7.54
N PHE A 10 13.88 -7.01 -8.70
CA PHE A 10 14.49 -7.65 -9.87
C PHE A 10 15.99 -7.98 -9.66
N PRO A 11 16.84 -7.00 -9.34
CA PRO A 11 18.25 -7.21 -8.98
C PRO A 11 18.46 -7.51 -7.48
N TYR A 12 17.53 -8.20 -6.81
CA TYR A 12 17.63 -8.47 -5.36
C TYR A 12 18.97 -9.11 -4.94
N ASN A 13 19.47 -10.08 -5.72
CA ASN A 13 20.73 -10.74 -5.43
C ASN A 13 21.93 -9.78 -5.51
N TYR A 14 21.89 -8.81 -6.43
CA TYR A 14 22.92 -7.78 -6.60
C TYR A 14 22.97 -6.85 -5.38
N TRP A 15 21.81 -6.39 -4.92
CA TRP A 15 21.70 -5.51 -3.76
C TRP A 15 22.11 -6.17 -2.43
N THR A 16 21.96 -7.49 -2.33
CA THR A 16 22.25 -8.24 -1.10
C THR A 16 23.75 -8.53 -0.93
N HIS A 17 24.59 -8.22 -1.94
CA HIS A 17 26.04 -8.26 -1.78
C HIS A 17 26.54 -7.15 -0.85
N LYS A 18 27.57 -7.45 -0.05
CA LYS A 18 28.11 -6.54 0.98
C LYS A 18 28.53 -5.18 0.43
N ASP A 19 28.94 -5.12 -0.84
CA ASP A 19 29.42 -3.89 -1.49
C ASP A 19 28.28 -2.94 -1.89
N HIS A 20 27.02 -3.40 -1.94
CA HIS A 20 25.87 -2.63 -2.45
C HIS A 20 24.77 -2.40 -1.41
N LEU A 21 25.02 -2.75 -0.13
CA LEU A 21 24.08 -2.57 0.97
C LEU A 21 23.62 -1.11 1.13
N ILE A 22 24.52 -0.14 0.92
CA ILE A 22 24.16 1.29 1.01
C ILE A 22 23.11 1.64 -0.05
N GLY A 23 23.27 1.14 -1.28
CA GLY A 23 22.30 1.35 -2.37
C GLY A 23 20.95 0.70 -2.07
N PHE A 24 20.95 -0.49 -1.49
CA PHE A 24 19.73 -1.16 -1.01
C PHE A 24 19.00 -0.29 0.02
N VAL A 25 19.70 0.20 1.05
CA VAL A 25 19.12 1.03 2.10
C VAL A 25 18.55 2.33 1.52
N VAL A 26 19.28 3.00 0.61
CA VAL A 26 18.79 4.24 -0.03
C VAL A 26 17.50 3.98 -0.82
N LEU A 27 17.45 2.94 -1.66
CA LEU A 27 16.25 2.59 -2.42
C LEU A 27 15.08 2.18 -1.52
N TYR A 28 15.37 1.47 -0.43
CA TYR A 28 14.38 1.12 0.58
C TYR A 28 13.82 2.35 1.30
N SER A 29 14.69 3.28 1.71
CA SER A 29 14.31 4.56 2.31
C SER A 29 13.48 5.41 1.35
N LEU A 30 13.85 5.48 0.07
CA LEU A 30 13.06 6.18 -0.95
C LEU A 30 11.68 5.52 -1.14
N THR A 31 11.63 4.19 -1.12
CA THR A 31 10.34 3.47 -1.17
C THR A 31 9.44 3.89 -0.01
N PHE A 32 9.98 3.93 1.21
CA PHE A 32 9.23 4.33 2.40
C PHE A 32 8.85 5.82 2.37
N PHE A 33 9.73 6.70 1.91
CA PHE A 33 9.44 8.12 1.72
C PHE A 33 8.24 8.33 0.81
N PHE A 34 8.24 7.72 -0.39
CA PHE A 34 7.13 7.85 -1.34
C PHE A 34 5.86 7.12 -0.89
N ALA A 35 5.98 6.08 -0.07
CA ALA A 35 4.82 5.44 0.55
C ALA A 35 4.08 6.43 1.46
N ASN A 36 4.83 7.20 2.26
CA ASN A 36 4.27 8.16 3.20
C ASN A 36 3.82 9.46 2.52
N PHE A 37 4.59 9.95 1.55
CA PHE A 37 4.28 11.19 0.82
C PHE A 37 3.01 11.10 -0.05
N GLY A 38 2.69 9.90 -0.57
CA GLY A 38 1.51 9.70 -1.42
C GLY A 38 0.46 8.81 -0.77
N PRO A 39 0.49 7.48 -1.01
CA PRO A 39 -0.62 6.59 -0.68
C PRO A 39 -1.03 6.59 0.79
N ASN A 40 -0.08 6.67 1.73
CA ASN A 40 -0.40 6.69 3.15
C ASN A 40 -1.29 7.90 3.48
N ALA A 41 -0.84 9.11 3.14
CA ALA A 41 -1.61 10.33 3.39
C ALA A 41 -2.95 10.34 2.64
N THR A 42 -2.95 10.02 1.34
CA THR A 42 -4.17 10.10 0.52
C THR A 42 -5.24 9.11 0.95
N THR A 43 -4.88 7.89 1.38
CA THR A 43 -5.86 6.89 1.84
C THR A 43 -6.60 7.31 3.11
N PHE A 44 -6.06 8.22 3.92
CA PHE A 44 -6.76 8.80 5.06
C PHE A 44 -7.63 10.00 4.68
N VAL A 45 -7.14 10.85 3.77
CA VAL A 45 -7.81 12.09 3.38
C VAL A 45 -9.00 11.84 2.46
N VAL A 46 -8.81 11.04 1.42
CA VAL A 46 -9.77 10.80 0.34
C VAL A 46 -11.15 10.32 0.85
N PRO A 47 -11.25 9.34 1.78
CA PRO A 47 -12.54 8.95 2.36
C PRO A 47 -13.26 10.09 3.08
N ALA A 48 -12.52 11.00 3.73
CA ALA A 48 -13.14 12.13 4.42
C ALA A 48 -13.71 13.18 3.46
N GLU A 49 -13.15 13.28 2.25
CA GLU A 49 -13.53 14.26 1.23
C GLU A 49 -14.57 13.75 0.22
N ILE A 50 -14.67 12.45 -0.02
CA ILE A 50 -15.58 11.88 -1.03
C ILE A 50 -16.91 11.46 -0.41
N PHE A 51 -16.94 11.04 0.86
CA PHE A 51 -18.18 10.54 1.45
C PHE A 51 -19.15 11.67 1.84
N PRO A 52 -20.46 11.50 1.54
CA PRO A 52 -21.50 12.49 1.84
C PRO A 52 -21.55 12.78 3.34
N ALA A 53 -21.82 14.03 3.71
CA ALA A 53 -21.74 14.49 5.11
C ALA A 53 -22.56 13.63 6.07
N ARG A 54 -23.75 13.19 5.63
CA ARG A 54 -24.68 12.35 6.42
C ARG A 54 -24.11 10.97 6.79
N LEU A 55 -23.24 10.39 5.95
CA LEU A 55 -22.72 9.02 6.12
C LEU A 55 -21.21 8.97 6.35
N ARG A 56 -20.53 10.13 6.36
CA ARG A 56 -19.06 10.24 6.41
C ARG A 56 -18.45 9.41 7.53
N SER A 57 -18.97 9.50 8.76
CA SER A 57 -18.42 8.76 9.91
C SER A 57 -18.44 7.24 9.70
N THR A 58 -19.56 6.71 9.23
CA THR A 58 -19.72 5.27 8.96
C THR A 58 -18.80 4.81 7.83
N CYS A 59 -18.83 5.52 6.70
CA CYS A 59 -18.04 5.15 5.53
C CYS A 59 -16.53 5.31 5.80
N HIS A 60 -16.10 6.38 6.46
CA HIS A 60 -14.72 6.58 6.89
C HIS A 60 -14.28 5.48 7.88
N GLY A 61 -15.16 5.10 8.81
CA GLY A 61 -14.91 3.99 9.74
C GLY A 61 -14.68 2.65 9.03
N ILE A 62 -15.51 2.33 8.03
CA ILE A 62 -15.35 1.12 7.20
C ILE A 62 -14.03 1.17 6.41
N SER A 63 -13.71 2.31 5.78
CA SER A 63 -12.45 2.49 5.06
C SER A 63 -11.23 2.33 5.99
N ALA A 64 -11.28 2.89 7.20
CA ALA A 64 -10.23 2.74 8.19
C ALA A 64 -10.09 1.28 8.67
N ALA A 65 -11.21 0.58 8.88
CA ALA A 65 -11.20 -0.84 9.24
C ALA A 65 -10.58 -1.71 8.14
N ALA A 66 -10.92 -1.46 6.87
CA ALA A 66 -10.34 -2.16 5.73
C ALA A 66 -8.81 -1.94 5.64
N GLY A 67 -8.34 -0.71 5.87
CA GLY A 67 -6.91 -0.40 5.93
C GLY A 67 -6.19 -1.17 7.04
N LYS A 68 -6.78 -1.24 8.24
CA LYS A 68 -6.22 -2.02 9.36
C LYS A 68 -6.20 -3.52 9.08
N LEU A 69 -7.26 -4.08 8.48
CA LEU A 69 -7.28 -5.48 8.06
C LEU A 69 -6.19 -5.77 7.03
N GLY A 70 -6.01 -4.90 6.04
CA GLY A 70 -4.92 -5.00 5.06
C GLY A 70 -3.54 -4.98 5.74
N ALA A 71 -3.33 -4.12 6.73
CA ALA A 71 -2.09 -4.08 7.51
C ALA A 71 -1.84 -5.37 8.28
N MET A 72 -2.87 -5.97 8.90
CA MET A 72 -2.75 -7.26 9.57
C MET A 72 -2.37 -8.38 8.59
N VAL A 73 -3.08 -8.48 7.46
CA VAL A 73 -2.79 -9.47 6.41
C VAL A 73 -1.38 -9.27 5.87
N GLY A 74 -0.94 -8.03 5.68
CA GLY A 74 0.43 -7.73 5.26
C GLY A 74 1.47 -8.15 6.31
N ALA A 75 1.29 -7.74 7.56
CA ALA A 75 2.25 -8.03 8.63
C ALA A 75 2.44 -9.54 8.85
N PHE A 76 1.35 -10.30 8.98
CA PHE A 76 1.44 -11.74 9.15
C PHE A 76 1.75 -12.44 7.83
N GLY A 77 1.03 -12.13 6.75
CA GLY A 77 1.22 -12.79 5.45
C GLY A 77 2.66 -12.68 4.95
N PHE A 78 3.27 -11.50 4.98
CA PHE A 78 4.67 -11.34 4.56
C PHE A 78 5.67 -11.95 5.53
N LEU A 79 5.37 -12.02 6.82
CA LEU A 79 6.21 -12.74 7.80
C LEU A 79 6.37 -14.21 7.42
N TYR A 80 5.29 -14.88 6.99
CA TYR A 80 5.32 -16.26 6.53
C TYR A 80 5.89 -16.38 5.10
N LEU A 81 5.52 -15.47 4.19
CA LEU A 81 5.93 -15.55 2.78
C LEU A 81 7.41 -15.24 2.56
N ALA A 82 7.99 -14.31 3.32
CA ALA A 82 9.37 -13.87 3.15
C ALA A 82 10.41 -14.92 3.62
N GLN A 83 9.96 -15.96 4.31
CA GLN A 83 10.82 -17.06 4.76
C GLN A 83 11.54 -17.72 3.57
N PRO A 84 12.78 -18.19 3.76
CA PRO A 84 13.52 -18.92 2.73
C PRO A 84 12.73 -20.13 2.19
N GLN A 85 12.90 -20.41 0.89
CA GLN A 85 12.30 -21.58 0.24
C GLN A 85 12.90 -22.90 0.75
N ASP A 86 14.13 -22.84 1.27
CA ASP A 86 14.82 -23.98 1.87
C ASP A 86 14.38 -24.14 3.32
N LYS A 87 13.70 -25.26 3.62
CA LYS A 87 13.22 -25.61 4.97
C LYS A 87 14.33 -25.64 6.02
N THR A 88 15.58 -25.88 5.61
CA THR A 88 16.73 -25.93 6.53
C THR A 88 17.20 -24.54 6.97
N LYS A 89 16.78 -23.49 6.28
CA LYS A 89 17.15 -22.09 6.54
C LYS A 89 15.97 -21.23 7.01
N ALA A 90 14.76 -21.79 7.03
CA ALA A 90 13.58 -21.13 7.58
C ALA A 90 13.74 -20.96 9.10
N GLU A 91 13.23 -19.85 9.64
CA GLU A 91 13.26 -19.62 11.09
C GLU A 91 12.48 -20.71 11.83
N ALA A 92 12.98 -21.08 13.02
CA ALA A 92 12.36 -22.11 13.84
C ALA A 92 10.91 -21.72 14.20
N GLY A 93 9.96 -22.53 13.74
CA GLY A 93 8.52 -22.30 13.93
C GLY A 93 7.77 -21.81 12.69
N PHE A 94 8.47 -21.50 11.58
CA PHE A 94 7.84 -21.08 10.33
C PHE A 94 8.00 -22.13 9.21
N PRO A 95 6.97 -22.34 8.36
CA PRO A 95 7.11 -23.13 7.14
C PRO A 95 8.02 -22.42 6.12
N ALA A 96 8.57 -23.19 5.16
CA ALA A 96 9.31 -22.61 4.04
C ALA A 96 8.40 -21.66 3.24
N GLY A 97 8.89 -20.45 3.02
CA GLY A 97 8.18 -19.39 2.30
C GLY A 97 8.56 -19.36 0.82
N ILE A 98 8.16 -18.28 0.16
CA ILE A 98 8.53 -18.00 -1.25
C ILE A 98 9.84 -17.21 -1.35
N GLY A 99 10.38 -16.74 -0.23
CA GLY A 99 11.60 -15.95 -0.13
C GLY A 99 11.40 -14.45 -0.38
N VAL A 100 12.28 -13.65 0.22
CA VAL A 100 12.23 -12.17 0.22
C VAL A 100 12.10 -11.57 -1.19
N LYS A 101 12.82 -12.09 -2.18
CA LYS A 101 12.73 -11.62 -3.57
C LYS A 101 11.30 -11.72 -4.11
N ASN A 102 10.67 -12.88 -3.97
CA ASN A 102 9.32 -13.10 -4.48
C ASN A 102 8.28 -12.32 -3.66
N SER A 103 8.49 -12.18 -2.36
CA SER A 103 7.67 -11.30 -1.51
C SER A 103 7.73 -9.83 -1.95
N LEU A 104 8.90 -9.31 -2.33
CA LEU A 104 9.03 -7.96 -2.87
C LEU A 104 8.31 -7.79 -4.22
N ILE A 105 8.31 -8.81 -5.07
CA ILE A 105 7.53 -8.80 -6.33
C ILE A 105 6.02 -8.73 -6.02
N VAL A 106 5.53 -9.57 -5.10
CA VAL A 106 4.12 -9.56 -4.68
C VAL A 106 3.73 -8.20 -4.12
N LEU A 107 4.55 -7.60 -3.25
CA LEU A 107 4.34 -6.24 -2.76
C LEU A 107 4.29 -5.20 -3.89
N GLY A 108 5.19 -5.31 -4.86
CA GLY A 108 5.21 -4.46 -6.06
C GLY A 108 3.91 -4.57 -6.86
N VAL A 109 3.40 -5.79 -7.06
CA VAL A 109 2.13 -6.03 -7.77
C VAL A 109 0.94 -5.46 -6.98
N VAL A 110 0.86 -5.67 -5.67
CA VAL A 110 -0.21 -5.11 -4.83
C VAL A 110 -0.20 -3.58 -4.89
N ASN A 111 0.98 -2.96 -4.87
CA ASN A 111 1.13 -1.52 -5.02
C ASN A 111 0.68 -1.01 -6.40
N PHE A 112 1.02 -1.76 -7.46
CA PHE A 112 0.55 -1.46 -8.81
C PHE A 112 -0.97 -1.58 -8.94
N LEU A 113 -1.58 -2.62 -8.35
CA LEU A 113 -3.04 -2.74 -8.29
C LEU A 113 -3.68 -1.56 -7.54
N GLY A 114 -3.07 -1.13 -6.43
CA GLY A 114 -3.51 0.07 -5.70
C GLY A 114 -3.51 1.33 -6.57
N LEU A 115 -2.46 1.51 -7.39
CA LEU A 115 -2.41 2.59 -8.38
C LEU A 115 -3.55 2.48 -9.40
N LEU A 116 -3.83 1.28 -9.91
CA LEU A 116 -4.93 1.07 -10.86
C LEU A 116 -6.30 1.40 -10.23
N PHE A 117 -6.54 0.95 -8.99
CA PHE A 117 -7.77 1.26 -8.27
C PHE A 117 -7.93 2.75 -7.94
N THR A 118 -6.83 3.48 -7.82
CA THR A 118 -6.88 4.94 -7.59
C THR A 118 -7.53 5.67 -8.76
N PHE A 119 -7.43 5.18 -10.00
CA PHE A 119 -8.14 5.79 -11.14
C PHE A 119 -9.66 5.70 -11.06
N PHE A 120 -10.21 4.77 -10.26
CA PHE A 120 -11.65 4.67 -10.03
C PHE A 120 -12.14 5.63 -8.94
N VAL A 121 -11.23 6.25 -8.20
CA VAL A 121 -11.57 7.20 -7.14
C VAL A 121 -11.73 8.59 -7.75
N PRO A 122 -12.87 9.28 -7.53
CA PRO A 122 -13.05 10.63 -8.05
C PRO A 122 -12.10 11.61 -7.37
N GLU A 123 -11.51 12.51 -8.16
CA GLU A 123 -10.65 13.59 -7.65
C GLU A 123 -11.49 14.60 -6.85
N SER A 124 -11.11 14.80 -5.59
CA SER A 124 -11.79 15.68 -4.64
C SER A 124 -11.28 17.12 -4.68
N LYS A 125 -10.12 17.38 -5.30
CA LYS A 125 -9.47 18.70 -5.29
C LYS A 125 -10.36 19.80 -5.87
N GLY A 126 -10.71 20.76 -5.01
CA GLY A 126 -11.37 22.02 -5.39
C GLY A 126 -12.88 21.92 -5.59
N LYS A 127 -13.52 20.80 -5.21
CA LYS A 127 -14.98 20.64 -5.20
C LYS A 127 -15.52 20.74 -3.78
N SER A 128 -16.71 21.33 -3.62
CA SER A 128 -17.36 21.29 -2.30
C SER A 128 -17.89 19.88 -2.02
N LEU A 129 -18.10 19.58 -0.73
CA LEU A 129 -18.65 18.30 -0.32
C LEU A 129 -20.08 18.10 -0.86
N GLU A 130 -20.87 19.18 -0.97
CA GLU A 130 -22.22 19.12 -1.53
C GLU A 130 -22.20 18.84 -3.05
N GLU A 131 -21.19 19.34 -3.76
CA GLU A 131 -21.01 19.07 -5.20
C GLU A 131 -20.58 17.62 -5.48
N LEU A 132 -19.75 17.04 -4.59
CA LEU A 132 -19.31 15.64 -4.67
C LEU A 132 -20.40 14.67 -4.22
N SER A 133 -21.22 15.03 -3.22
CA SER A 133 -22.33 14.22 -2.72
C SER A 133 -23.60 14.34 -3.57
N GLY A 134 -23.69 15.35 -4.44
CA GLY A 134 -24.90 15.66 -5.22
C GLY A 134 -25.98 16.40 -4.43
N GLU A 135 -25.72 16.78 -3.17
CA GLU A 135 -26.67 17.47 -2.29
C GLU A 135 -27.03 18.88 -2.81
N THR A 136 -26.20 19.51 -3.65
CA THR A 136 -26.51 20.83 -4.26
C THR A 136 -27.69 20.81 -5.24
N ASN A 137 -28.02 19.65 -5.82
CA ASN A 137 -29.11 19.54 -6.80
C ASN A 137 -30.47 19.23 -6.15
N GLU A 138 -30.50 18.61 -4.96
CA GLU A 138 -31.74 18.28 -4.26
C GLU A 138 -32.41 19.49 -3.59
N GLU A 139 -31.67 20.57 -3.31
CA GLU A 139 -32.23 21.80 -2.73
C GLU A 139 -32.78 22.79 -3.77
N ARG A 140 -32.70 22.47 -5.07
CA ARG A 140 -33.13 23.34 -6.19
C ARG A 140 -34.43 22.96 -6.87
N ASP A 141 -35.09 21.86 -6.44
CA ASP A 141 -36.41 21.42 -6.89
C ASP A 141 -37.45 21.51 -5.75
#